data_AF-A0A4R8V6B0-F1
#
_entry.id   AF-A0A4R8V6B0-F1
#
_cell.length_a   1.000
_cell.length_b   1.000
_cell.length_c   1.000
_cell.angle_alpha   90.00
_cell.angle_beta   90.00
_cell.angle_gamma   90.00
#
_symmetry.space_group_name_H-M   'P 1'
#
loop_
_entity.id
_entity.type
_entity.pdbx_description
1 polymer ?
#
loop_
_entity_poly.entity_id
_entity_poly.type
_entity_poly.pdbx_seq_one_letter_code
_entity_poly.pdbx_strand_id
1 'polypeptide(L)'
;MRSITSPLVGVTEVVANTPAAAADALGEVPFDLGGVFYLSGLVGSAASVVGPEGGDITLAFTAKNVTSWPLSADLRFWLENSVGMDVAHPTDSRVIDLEPGQTKTVSITLSDVGQWGVLNAHMTFTPPDTVNGAVLTPVTRDTLVILPPYFVMLVVGILGVLVFAARFLLAWQRSRRQNAPAIGASEVSVEATT
;
A
#
# COMPACT_ATOMS: atom_id res chain seq x y z
N MET A 1 -1.15 12.63 32.18
CA MET A 1 -1.78 11.94 31.05
C MET A 1 -0.93 12.22 29.82
N ARG A 2 -0.26 11.20 29.27
CA ARG A 2 0.51 11.34 28.03
C ARG A 2 -0.49 11.16 26.89
N SER A 3 -0.78 12.24 26.16
CA SER A 3 -1.48 12.13 24.88
C SER A 3 -0.59 11.29 23.96
N ILE A 4 -1.06 10.10 23.61
CA ILE A 4 -0.51 9.34 22.50
C ILE A 4 -1.13 9.99 21.27
N THR A 5 -0.43 10.95 20.69
CA THR A 5 -0.71 11.40 19.33
C THR A 5 -0.40 10.21 18.42
N SER A 6 -1.42 9.48 18.00
CA SER A 6 -1.30 8.52 16.90
C SER A 6 -0.77 9.26 15.67
N PRO A 7 0.24 8.75 14.96
CA PRO A 7 0.77 9.40 13.78
C PRO A 7 -0.23 9.25 12.63
N LEU A 8 -1.21 10.17 12.53
CA LEU A 8 -1.82 10.51 11.24
C LEU A 8 -0.96 11.61 10.62
N VAL A 9 0.20 11.23 10.11
CA VAL A 9 0.99 12.09 9.24
C VAL A 9 0.28 12.11 7.87
N GLY A 10 -0.14 13.29 7.42
CA GLY A 10 -0.48 13.52 6.00
C GLY A 10 -1.96 13.51 5.65
N VAL A 11 -2.81 14.06 6.51
CA VAL A 11 -4.19 14.37 6.14
C VAL A 11 -4.25 15.76 5.49
N THR A 12 -4.81 15.86 4.29
CA THR A 12 -4.98 17.14 3.58
C THR A 12 -6.39 17.29 3.05
N GLU A 13 -6.89 18.53 3.02
CA GLU A 13 -8.15 18.89 2.39
C GLU A 13 -7.89 19.99 1.37
N VAL A 14 -8.44 19.83 0.17
CA VAL A 14 -8.33 20.82 -0.90
C VAL A 14 -9.72 21.14 -1.41
N VAL A 15 -10.09 22.41 -1.37
CA VAL A 15 -11.35 22.90 -1.93
C VAL A 15 -11.14 23.26 -3.40
N ALA A 16 -12.01 22.77 -4.27
CA ALA A 16 -12.00 23.16 -5.67
C ALA A 16 -12.63 24.55 -5.81
N ASN A 17 -11.81 25.55 -6.12
CA ASN A 17 -12.24 26.96 -6.19
C ASN A 17 -12.80 27.36 -7.56
N THR A 18 -12.87 26.44 -8.52
CA THR A 18 -13.41 26.70 -9.86
C THR A 18 -14.28 25.52 -10.33
N PRO A 19 -15.26 25.75 -11.23
CA PRO A 19 -16.06 24.68 -11.80
C PRO A 19 -15.24 23.61 -12.53
N ALA A 20 -14.18 24.03 -13.25
CA ALA A 20 -13.29 23.10 -13.96
C ALA A 20 -12.51 22.21 -13.00
N ALA A 21 -11.95 22.78 -11.92
CA ALA A 21 -11.25 21.99 -10.89
C ALA A 21 -12.20 21.04 -10.16
N ALA A 22 -13.46 21.46 -9.95
CA ALA A 22 -14.47 20.59 -9.32
C ALA A 22 -14.83 19.41 -10.23
N ALA A 23 -14.98 19.63 -11.54
CA ALA A 23 -15.25 18.58 -12.51
C ALA A 23 -14.08 17.59 -12.61
N ASP A 24 -12.84 18.10 -12.69
CA ASP A 24 -11.62 17.28 -12.74
C ASP A 24 -11.48 16.41 -11.48
N ALA A 25 -11.67 16.99 -10.30
CA ALA A 25 -11.58 16.26 -9.02
C ALA A 25 -12.70 15.21 -8.84
N LEU A 26 -13.91 15.48 -9.36
CA LEU A 26 -15.03 14.53 -9.31
C LEU A 26 -14.89 13.39 -10.32
N GLY A 27 -14.12 13.60 -11.38
CA GLY A 27 -13.98 12.69 -12.51
C GLY A 27 -15.13 12.80 -13.52
N GLU A 28 -15.02 12.04 -14.62
CA GLU A 28 -15.92 12.11 -15.77
C GLU A 28 -17.38 11.78 -15.43
N VAL A 29 -17.59 10.77 -14.57
CA VAL A 29 -18.91 10.28 -14.19
C VAL A 29 -19.00 10.20 -12.67
N PRO A 30 -19.30 11.31 -11.98
CA PRO A 30 -19.47 11.29 -10.54
C PRO A 30 -20.74 10.54 -10.17
N PHE A 31 -20.70 9.87 -9.02
CA PHE A 31 -21.85 9.17 -8.50
C PHE A 31 -22.78 10.11 -7.76
N ASP A 32 -24.05 10.12 -8.14
CA ASP A 32 -25.11 10.86 -7.46
C ASP A 32 -25.64 10.06 -6.26
N LEU A 33 -25.45 10.60 -5.06
CA LEU A 33 -26.01 10.07 -3.82
C LEU A 33 -27.27 10.85 -3.44
N GLY A 34 -28.40 10.38 -3.98
CA GLY A 34 -29.74 10.85 -3.61
C GLY A 34 -30.04 12.30 -4.00
N GLY A 35 -29.31 12.88 -4.96
CA GLY A 35 -29.43 14.29 -5.34
C GLY A 35 -28.82 15.27 -4.32
N VAL A 36 -28.06 14.75 -3.34
CA VAL A 36 -27.51 15.55 -2.22
C VAL A 36 -26.00 15.70 -2.33
N PHE A 37 -25.31 14.61 -2.67
CA PHE A 37 -23.86 14.61 -2.87
C PHE A 37 -23.49 14.03 -4.22
N TYR A 38 -22.44 14.59 -4.82
CA TYR A 38 -21.70 13.93 -5.91
C TYR A 38 -20.36 13.43 -5.40
N LEU A 39 -20.08 12.16 -5.64
CA LEU A 39 -18.91 11.46 -5.11
C LEU A 39 -18.01 10.94 -6.24
N SER A 40 -16.71 11.19 -6.13
CA SER A 40 -15.68 10.64 -7.02
C SER A 40 -15.39 9.15 -6.75
N GLY A 41 -14.56 8.53 -7.58
CA GLY A 41 -13.90 7.27 -7.21
C GLY A 41 -12.89 7.46 -6.09
N LEU A 42 -12.47 6.37 -5.44
CA LEU A 42 -11.27 6.39 -4.60
C LEU A 42 -10.05 6.29 -5.52
N VAL A 43 -9.07 7.15 -5.33
CA VAL A 43 -7.78 7.04 -6.03
C VAL A 43 -6.67 6.81 -5.02
N GLY A 44 -5.68 6.01 -5.41
CA GLY A 44 -4.55 5.67 -4.56
C GLY A 44 -3.23 5.78 -5.31
N SER A 45 -2.22 6.33 -4.65
CA SER A 45 -0.85 6.40 -5.16
C SER A 45 0.13 5.86 -4.13
N ALA A 46 1.14 5.13 -4.60
CA ALA A 46 2.16 4.53 -3.75
C ALA A 46 3.51 5.25 -3.91
N ALA A 47 4.17 5.51 -2.79
CA ALA A 47 5.54 6.00 -2.71
C ALA A 47 6.41 4.92 -2.06
N SER A 48 6.93 4.01 -2.89
CA SER A 48 7.75 2.88 -2.43
C SER A 48 9.15 3.31 -2.01
N VAL A 49 9.69 2.61 -1.01
CA VAL A 49 11.07 2.77 -0.54
C VAL A 49 11.80 1.43 -0.49
N VAL A 50 13.14 1.47 -0.63
CA VAL A 50 13.98 0.28 -0.53
C VAL A 50 14.36 0.06 0.93
N GLY A 51 13.38 -0.37 1.72
CA GLY A 51 13.54 -0.65 3.15
C GLY A 51 12.42 -1.56 3.67
N PRO A 52 12.58 -2.12 4.90
CA PRO A 52 11.59 -3.01 5.49
C PRO A 52 10.18 -2.40 5.59
N GLU A 53 10.09 -1.09 5.76
CA GLU A 53 8.85 -0.29 5.86
C GLU A 53 7.97 -0.32 4.60
N GLY A 54 8.53 -0.63 3.43
CA GLY A 54 7.82 -0.75 2.15
C GLY A 54 7.43 0.58 1.49
N GLY A 55 7.00 1.56 2.28
CA GLY A 55 6.72 2.94 1.86
C GLY A 55 5.35 3.44 2.27
N ASP A 56 4.91 4.51 1.61
CA ASP A 56 3.69 5.23 1.93
C ASP A 56 2.62 5.05 0.85
N ILE A 57 1.35 5.10 1.25
CA ILE A 57 0.21 5.13 0.34
C ILE A 57 -0.62 6.36 0.64
N THR A 58 -0.87 7.17 -0.38
CA THR A 58 -1.83 8.29 -0.31
C THR A 58 -3.11 7.89 -1.01
N LEU A 59 -4.22 7.99 -0.28
CA LEU A 59 -5.58 7.79 -0.79
C LEU A 59 -6.27 9.14 -0.89
N ALA A 60 -6.96 9.42 -1.99
CA ALA A 60 -7.72 10.64 -2.17
C ALA A 60 -9.14 10.37 -2.65
N PHE A 61 -10.07 11.16 -2.12
CA PHE A 61 -11.49 11.09 -2.43
C PHE A 61 -12.10 12.49 -2.41
N THR A 62 -12.92 12.77 -3.42
CA THR A 62 -13.64 14.03 -3.59
C THR A 62 -15.14 13.84 -3.40
N ALA A 63 -15.73 14.76 -2.63
CA ALA A 63 -17.17 14.89 -2.46
C ALA A 63 -17.61 16.33 -2.77
N LYS A 64 -18.81 16.47 -3.33
CA LYS A 64 -19.48 17.75 -3.57
C LYS A 64 -20.83 17.78 -2.88
N ASN A 65 -21.09 18.81 -2.10
CA ASN A 65 -22.41 19.13 -1.58
C ASN A 65 -23.17 19.95 -2.64
N VAL A 66 -24.33 19.48 -3.09
CA VAL A 66 -25.18 20.23 -4.06
C VAL A 66 -26.38 20.92 -3.42
N THR A 67 -26.49 20.87 -2.10
CA THR A 67 -27.55 21.55 -1.35
C THR A 67 -27.21 23.03 -1.12
N SER A 68 -28.19 23.77 -0.60
CA SER A 68 -28.05 25.19 -0.25
C SER A 68 -27.67 25.43 1.22
N TRP A 69 -27.30 24.40 1.98
CA TRP A 69 -26.87 24.49 3.38
C TRP A 69 -25.62 23.62 3.62
N PRO A 70 -24.83 23.90 4.67
CA PRO A 70 -23.66 23.08 4.98
C PRO A 70 -24.07 21.68 5.44
N LEU A 71 -23.28 20.68 5.05
CA LEU A 71 -23.46 19.29 5.44
C LEU A 71 -22.12 18.70 5.87
N SER A 72 -22.19 17.74 6.80
CA SER A 72 -21.03 16.98 7.26
C SER A 72 -21.25 15.50 6.98
N ALA A 73 -20.17 14.76 6.72
CA ALA A 73 -20.21 13.31 6.52
C ALA A 73 -18.99 12.65 7.17
N ASP A 74 -19.10 11.39 7.57
CA ASP A 74 -17.96 10.61 8.05
C ASP A 74 -17.26 9.89 6.91
N LEU A 75 -15.94 9.83 7.01
CA LEU A 75 -15.03 9.14 6.11
C LEU A 75 -14.24 8.10 6.91
N ARG A 76 -14.26 6.86 6.45
CA ARG A 76 -13.42 5.80 7.02
C ARG A 76 -12.59 5.18 5.91
N PHE A 77 -11.27 5.29 6.00
CA PHE A 77 -10.34 4.68 5.06
C PHE A 77 -9.73 3.42 5.66
N TRP A 78 -9.35 2.46 4.81
CA TRP A 78 -8.52 1.34 5.24
C TRP A 78 -7.82 0.63 4.08
N LEU A 79 -6.80 -0.15 4.42
CA LEU A 79 -6.03 -0.99 3.51
C LEU A 79 -6.10 -2.46 3.92
N GLU A 80 -6.35 -3.31 2.94
CA GLU A 80 -6.23 -4.75 3.02
C GLU A 80 -5.17 -5.23 2.03
N ASN A 81 -4.44 -6.30 2.38
CA ASN A 81 -3.59 -6.98 1.40
C ASN A 81 -4.40 -7.95 0.53
N SER A 82 -3.71 -8.60 -0.42
CA SER A 82 -4.31 -9.58 -1.33
C SER A 82 -4.95 -10.80 -0.66
N VAL A 83 -4.70 -11.04 0.62
CA VAL A 83 -5.32 -12.15 1.38
C VAL A 83 -6.39 -11.67 2.38
N GLY A 84 -6.79 -10.39 2.30
CA GLY A 84 -7.84 -9.80 3.14
C GLY A 84 -7.40 -9.52 4.58
N MET A 85 -6.09 -9.49 4.85
CA MET A 85 -5.60 -9.02 6.15
C MET A 85 -5.54 -7.50 6.15
N ASP A 86 -6.03 -6.93 7.24
CA ASP A 86 -5.84 -5.55 7.61
C ASP A 86 -4.34 -5.20 7.65
N VAL A 87 -3.95 -4.21 6.85
CA VAL A 87 -2.58 -3.69 6.79
C VAL A 87 -2.46 -2.35 7.52
N ALA A 88 -3.39 -1.45 7.25
CA ALA A 88 -3.39 -0.13 7.87
C ALA A 88 -4.80 0.44 7.92
N HIS A 89 -5.17 0.90 9.10
CA HIS A 89 -6.42 1.63 9.35
C HIS A 89 -6.09 2.89 10.16
N PRO A 90 -6.50 4.08 9.69
CA PRO A 90 -6.64 5.24 10.57
C PRO A 90 -7.49 4.84 11.77
N THR A 91 -7.04 5.19 12.97
CA THR A 91 -7.69 4.77 14.22
C THR A 91 -9.12 5.32 14.34
N ASP A 92 -9.39 6.47 13.72
CA ASP A 92 -10.67 7.18 13.83
C ASP A 92 -11.28 7.46 12.45
N SER A 93 -12.61 7.41 12.39
CA SER A 93 -13.38 7.98 11.28
C SER A 93 -13.21 9.50 11.29
N ARG A 94 -13.15 10.09 10.09
CA ARG A 94 -12.96 11.53 9.91
C ARG A 94 -14.23 12.19 9.45
N VAL A 95 -14.59 13.31 10.07
CA VAL A 95 -15.65 14.18 9.58
C VAL A 95 -15.12 15.08 8.46
N ILE A 96 -15.82 15.15 7.33
CA ILE A 96 -15.65 16.15 6.29
C ILE A 96 -16.82 17.14 6.34
N ASP A 97 -16.52 18.42 6.49
CA ASP A 97 -17.52 19.49 6.40
C ASP A 97 -17.53 20.09 4.99
N LEU A 98 -18.72 20.25 4.41
CA LEU A 98 -18.94 20.76 3.06
C LEU A 98 -19.93 21.91 3.08
N GLU A 99 -19.45 23.10 2.73
CA GLU A 99 -20.29 24.28 2.52
C GLU A 99 -21.26 24.09 1.33
N PRO A 100 -22.33 24.91 1.22
CA PRO A 100 -23.26 24.86 0.09
C PRO A 100 -22.53 24.92 -1.26
N GLY A 101 -22.81 23.98 -2.16
CA GLY A 101 -22.18 23.92 -3.48
C GLY A 101 -20.70 23.55 -3.50
N GLN A 102 -20.06 23.34 -2.33
CA GLN A 102 -18.62 23.13 -2.23
C GLN A 102 -18.23 21.75 -2.73
N THR A 103 -17.11 21.70 -3.45
CA THR A 103 -16.42 20.45 -3.82
C THR A 103 -15.09 20.41 -3.08
N LYS A 104 -14.83 19.34 -2.35
CA LYS A 104 -13.64 19.18 -1.51
C LYS A 104 -13.05 17.80 -1.69
N THR A 105 -11.74 17.75 -1.89
CA THR A 105 -10.93 16.54 -1.94
C THR A 105 -10.26 16.33 -0.59
N VAL A 106 -10.45 15.16 -0.02
CA VAL A 106 -9.77 14.68 1.19
C VAL A 106 -8.72 13.69 0.78
N SER A 107 -7.46 13.91 1.18
CA SER A 107 -6.39 12.93 1.02
C SER A 107 -5.84 12.52 2.37
N ILE A 108 -5.50 11.24 2.50
CA ILE A 108 -4.87 10.66 3.66
C ILE A 108 -3.63 9.87 3.23
N THR A 109 -2.52 10.13 3.90
CA THR A 109 -1.31 9.31 3.77
C THR A 109 -1.26 8.28 4.90
N LEU A 110 -1.09 7.03 4.52
CA LEU A 110 -0.81 5.90 5.38
C LEU A 110 0.67 5.58 5.20
N SER A 111 1.47 5.85 6.23
CA SER A 111 2.91 5.60 6.19
C SER A 111 3.25 4.19 6.62
N ASP A 112 4.43 3.71 6.19
CA ASP A 112 5.03 2.45 6.62
C ASP A 112 4.09 1.23 6.46
N VAL A 113 3.37 1.12 5.34
CA VAL A 113 2.34 0.09 5.13
C VAL A 113 2.91 -1.31 4.90
N GLY A 114 4.23 -1.48 4.93
CA GLY A 114 4.90 -2.76 4.73
C GLY A 114 4.96 -3.20 3.26
N GLN A 115 5.36 -4.44 3.03
CA GLN A 115 5.73 -4.96 1.69
C GLN A 115 4.79 -6.06 1.20
N TRP A 116 3.57 -5.67 0.85
CA TRP A 116 2.51 -6.62 0.45
C TRP A 116 2.36 -6.80 -1.06
N GLY A 117 3.00 -5.95 -1.88
CA GLY A 117 2.92 -6.01 -3.34
C GLY A 117 1.63 -5.43 -3.90
N VAL A 118 0.49 -6.04 -3.56
CA VAL A 118 -0.85 -5.60 -4.00
C VAL A 118 -1.72 -5.34 -2.78
N LEU A 119 -2.33 -4.17 -2.75
CA LEU A 119 -3.18 -3.69 -1.67
C LEU A 119 -4.53 -3.26 -2.24
N ASN A 120 -5.61 -3.61 -1.54
CA ASN A 120 -6.94 -3.08 -1.78
C ASN A 120 -7.17 -1.94 -0.78
N ALA A 121 -7.40 -0.77 -1.31
CA ALA A 121 -7.76 0.41 -0.53
C ALA A 121 -9.25 0.61 -0.58
N HIS A 122 -9.79 1.01 0.56
CA HIS A 122 -11.20 1.17 0.79
C HIS A 122 -11.48 2.50 1.46
N MET A 123 -12.65 3.06 1.16
CA MET A 123 -13.16 4.26 1.80
C MET A 123 -14.69 4.19 1.90
N THR A 124 -15.24 4.32 3.10
CA THR A 124 -16.67 4.49 3.31
C THR A 124 -17.00 5.95 3.57
N PHE A 125 -17.91 6.50 2.77
CA PHE A 125 -18.55 7.79 2.96
C PHE A 125 -19.92 7.58 3.62
N THR A 126 -20.09 8.12 4.82
CA THR A 126 -21.32 8.02 5.61
C THR A 126 -21.95 9.41 5.71
N PRO A 127 -22.97 9.72 4.88
CA PRO A 127 -23.72 10.97 5.00
C PRO A 127 -24.68 10.92 6.21
N PRO A 128 -25.33 12.05 6.54
CA PRO A 128 -26.48 12.04 7.43
C PRO A 128 -27.60 11.16 6.86
N ASP A 129 -28.27 10.38 7.71
CA ASP A 129 -29.29 9.39 7.30
C ASP A 129 -30.40 9.97 6.42
N THR A 130 -30.78 11.22 6.68
CA THR A 130 -31.79 11.93 5.92
C THR A 130 -31.40 13.38 5.64
N VAL A 131 -31.56 13.80 4.40
CA VAL A 131 -31.34 15.18 3.97
C VAL A 131 -32.49 15.59 3.06
N ASN A 132 -33.26 16.60 3.46
CA ASN A 132 -34.41 17.11 2.69
C ASN A 132 -35.43 16.02 2.27
N GLY A 133 -35.68 15.03 3.15
CA GLY A 133 -36.57 13.92 2.87
C GLY A 133 -35.98 12.80 2.00
N ALA A 134 -34.77 12.98 1.45
CA ALA A 134 -34.01 11.89 0.83
C ALA A 134 -33.33 11.06 1.91
N VAL A 135 -33.53 9.74 1.87
CA VAL A 135 -32.80 8.78 2.70
C VAL A 135 -31.48 8.49 2.01
N LEU A 136 -30.37 8.72 2.72
CA LEU A 136 -29.03 8.49 2.21
C LEU A 136 -28.42 7.29 2.93
N THR A 137 -27.73 6.44 2.17
CA THR A 137 -27.04 5.28 2.72
C THR A 137 -25.53 5.45 2.59
N PRO A 138 -24.74 4.87 3.51
CA PRO A 138 -23.29 4.84 3.37
C PRO A 138 -22.86 4.21 2.03
N VAL A 139 -21.79 4.75 1.45
CA VAL A 139 -21.24 4.28 0.17
C VAL A 139 -19.77 3.95 0.36
N THR A 140 -19.37 2.74 -0.05
CA THR A 140 -17.96 2.34 -0.08
C THR A 140 -17.37 2.50 -1.48
N ARG A 141 -16.12 2.96 -1.55
CA ARG A 141 -15.29 3.02 -2.76
C ARG A 141 -14.00 2.27 -2.54
N ASP A 142 -13.60 1.56 -3.59
CA ASP A 142 -12.44 0.69 -3.57
C ASP A 142 -11.48 1.09 -4.69
N THR A 143 -10.19 0.93 -4.45
CA THR A 143 -9.16 1.01 -5.49
C THR A 143 -8.03 0.04 -5.19
N LEU A 144 -7.40 -0.47 -6.24
CA LEU A 144 -6.20 -1.29 -6.12
C LEU A 144 -4.97 -0.39 -6.15
N VAL A 145 -4.03 -0.64 -5.23
CA VAL A 145 -2.73 0.05 -5.16
C VAL A 145 -1.63 -0.99 -5.23
N ILE A 146 -0.64 -0.76 -6.10
CA ILE A 146 0.53 -1.63 -6.22
C ILE A 146 1.70 -0.97 -5.50
N LEU A 147 2.23 -1.65 -4.49
CA LEU A 147 3.40 -1.24 -3.72
C LEU A 147 4.48 -2.34 -3.84
N PRO A 148 5.41 -2.22 -4.82
CA PRO A 148 6.43 -3.22 -5.06
C PRO A 148 7.30 -3.52 -3.81
N PRO A 149 7.52 -4.79 -3.46
CA PRO A 149 8.26 -5.18 -2.26
C PRO A 149 9.78 -5.16 -2.51
N TYR A 150 10.35 -3.98 -2.75
CA TYR A 150 11.75 -3.85 -3.19
C TYR A 150 12.77 -4.43 -2.21
N PHE A 151 12.53 -4.32 -0.91
CA PHE A 151 13.46 -4.87 0.08
C PHE A 151 13.40 -6.40 0.13
N VAL A 152 12.21 -7.01 0.03
CA VAL A 152 12.10 -8.48 -0.14
C VAL A 152 12.84 -8.94 -1.40
N MET A 153 12.64 -8.24 -2.52
CA MET A 153 13.35 -8.55 -3.77
C MET A 153 14.87 -8.43 -3.61
N LEU A 154 15.35 -7.40 -2.91
CA LEU A 154 16.77 -7.20 -2.62
C LEU A 154 17.34 -8.34 -1.76
N VAL A 155 16.66 -8.72 -0.67
CA VAL A 155 17.10 -9.80 0.22
C VAL A 155 17.16 -11.14 -0.52
N VAL A 156 16.12 -11.48 -1.27
CA VAL A 156 16.06 -12.69 -2.09
C VAL A 156 17.17 -12.68 -3.15
N GLY A 157 17.42 -11.52 -3.78
CA GLY A 157 18.51 -11.35 -4.74
C GLY A 157 19.88 -11.63 -4.13
N ILE A 158 20.17 -11.05 -2.96
CA ILE A 158 21.44 -11.29 -2.22
C ILE A 158 21.59 -12.76 -1.87
N LEU A 159 20.54 -13.39 -1.31
CA LEU A 159 20.57 -14.81 -0.95
C LEU A 159 20.80 -15.70 -2.18
N GLY A 160 20.17 -15.38 -3.31
CA GLY A 160 20.38 -16.09 -4.58
C GLY A 160 21.84 -16.05 -5.03
N VAL A 161 22.47 -14.86 -4.97
CA VAL A 161 23.90 -14.70 -5.30
C VAL A 161 24.79 -15.50 -4.36
N LEU A 162 24.52 -15.46 -3.05
CA LEU A 162 25.31 -16.21 -2.05
C LEU A 162 25.21 -17.72 -2.25
N VAL A 163 24.01 -18.25 -2.50
CA VAL A 163 23.80 -19.68 -2.76
C VAL A 163 24.50 -20.10 -4.04
N PHE A 164 24.41 -19.29 -5.10
CA PHE A 164 25.09 -19.55 -6.36
C PHE A 164 26.61 -19.58 -6.19
N ALA A 165 27.18 -18.58 -5.51
CA ALA A 165 28.62 -18.51 -5.24
C ALA A 165 29.10 -19.71 -4.41
N ALA A 166 28.36 -20.10 -3.36
CA ALA A 166 28.69 -21.26 -2.55
C ALA A 166 28.67 -22.56 -3.37
N ARG A 167 27.63 -22.77 -4.20
CA ARG A 167 27.54 -23.92 -5.11
C ARG A 167 28.71 -23.97 -6.09
N PHE A 168 29.05 -22.82 -6.68
CA PHE A 168 30.16 -22.70 -7.62
C PHE A 168 31.51 -23.01 -6.95
N LEU A 169 31.77 -22.45 -5.77
CA LEU A 169 33.00 -22.71 -5.01
C LEU A 169 33.11 -24.17 -4.57
N LEU A 170 32.02 -24.78 -4.09
CA LEU A 170 32.00 -26.18 -3.70
C LEU A 170 32.22 -27.11 -4.90
N ALA A 171 31.63 -26.81 -6.06
CA ALA A 171 31.86 -27.56 -7.28
C ALA A 171 33.33 -27.45 -7.73
N TRP A 172 33.89 -26.24 -7.70
CA TRP A 172 35.29 -26.01 -8.04
C TRP A 172 36.27 -26.72 -7.10
N GLN A 173 35.98 -26.74 -5.79
CA GLN A 173 36.75 -27.49 -4.81
C GLN A 173 36.69 -29.01 -5.06
N ARG A 174 35.53 -29.56 -5.44
CA ARG A 174 35.40 -30.99 -5.78
C ARG A 174 36.25 -31.35 -6.99
N SER A 175 36.23 -30.54 -8.05
CA SER A 175 37.07 -30.76 -9.23
C SER A 175 38.56 -30.71 -8.91
N ARG A 176 38.98 -29.79 -8.02
CA ARG A 176 40.38 -29.73 -7.54
C ARG A 176 40.80 -30.97 -6.77
N ARG A 177 39.91 -31.56 -5.95
CA ARG A 177 40.21 -32.78 -5.19
C ARG A 177 40.34 -34.02 -6.09
N GLN A 178 39.54 -34.12 -7.14
CA GLN A 178 39.59 -35.25 -8.09
C GLN A 178 40.85 -35.22 -8.97
N ASN A 179 41.39 -34.03 -9.25
CA ASN A 179 42.59 -33.84 -10.06
C ASN A 179 43.88 -33.81 -9.21
N ALA A 180 43.81 -34.13 -7.91
CA ALA A 180 45.00 -34.25 -7.09
C ALA A 180 45.76 -35.53 -7.50
N PRO A 181 47.06 -35.43 -7.90
CA PRO A 181 47.83 -36.60 -8.28
C PRO A 181 47.91 -37.58 -7.12
N ALA A 182 47.71 -38.88 -7.40
CA ALA A 182 47.89 -39.94 -6.43
C ALA A 182 49.35 -39.93 -5.95
N ILE A 183 49.60 -39.38 -4.77
CA ILE A 183 50.91 -39.47 -4.13
C ILE A 183 51.06 -40.91 -3.62
N GLY A 184 51.71 -41.75 -4.42
CA GLY A 184 52.52 -42.88 -3.98
C GLY A 184 51.80 -44.07 -3.36
N ALA A 185 51.17 -44.91 -4.19
CA ALA A 185 51.21 -46.36 -3.97
C ALA A 185 52.41 -46.92 -4.75
N SER A 186 53.61 -46.47 -4.42
CA SER A 186 54.83 -47.15 -4.86
C SER A 186 54.97 -48.41 -4.01
N GLU A 187 54.79 -49.54 -4.68
CA GLU A 187 55.19 -50.89 -4.26
C GLU A 187 56.45 -50.85 -3.38
N VAL A 188 56.34 -51.36 -2.16
CA VAL A 188 57.48 -51.93 -1.45
C VAL A 188 57.15 -53.40 -1.25
N SER A 189 57.35 -54.17 -2.32
CA SER A 189 57.56 -55.61 -2.21
C SER A 189 58.89 -55.83 -1.51
N VAL A 190 58.86 -56.10 -0.20
CA VAL A 190 59.99 -56.75 0.47
C VAL A 190 59.61 -58.21 0.65
N GLU A 191 60.17 -58.97 -0.26
CA GLU A 191 60.23 -60.43 -0.35
C GLU A 191 60.65 -61.05 1.00
N ALA A 192 59.93 -62.09 1.41
CA ALA A 192 60.25 -62.90 2.57
C ALA A 192 61.60 -63.62 2.37
N THR A 193 62.46 -63.67 3.39
CA THR A 193 63.40 -64.80 3.60
C THR A 193 63.93 -64.82 5.05
N THR A 194 63.67 -65.96 5.69
CA THR A 194 64.28 -66.62 6.87
C THR A 194 64.14 -65.99 8.26
#